data_AF-A0A0D8XCM2-F1
#
_entry.id   AF-A0A0D8XCM2-F1
#
_cell.length_a   1.000
_cell.length_b   1.000
_cell.length_c   1.000
_cell.angle_alpha   90.00
_cell.angle_beta   90.00
_cell.angle_gamma   90.00
#
_symmetry.space_group_name_H-M   'P 1'
#
loop_
_entity.id
_entity.type
_entity.pdbx_description
1 polymer ?
#
loop_
_entity_poly.entity_id
_entity_poly.type
_entity_poly.pdbx_seq_one_letter_code
_entity_poly.pdbx_strand_id
1 'polypeptide(L)'
;MRFRVFQEKLSERWRDAWYDRVCRNSLLAVHQHLYRDQYRIEKESKKFQDFFVKEDIDMIRQNFQKNDKSCEAVKEAGAKALISAARRVSNDLKPLKTGEVKLDAWLFDVDWSVRSANEYPEWYFKLFSKRGKAYYDIGCLTSEDVIMKSALVPLIFGMTYGPYPLHRTQDLGWGYLVPCTQDILEPSRSETHSRISQEYQHVCDIISKNRSAFGDIEPVGKSYYFGAFLFYRLPHPLGSQNVGDPLGKHFLRLIESQILRPTRHEEEFFVLLDALKTTKFWTNYAKRFEAEIPVWYEANNGSKLGAIAPAVVPAGTISRRSVHKLWVTLTNESGNARIGTGIKSLVQAPSGEVVIGADVDSQEQWLAALFGDASYAKAFPERYRRPGVTPFSNMMLAGSKANGTDLHSIVAKQLKIDRDQAKVRIFFLICLEWCKTNFSLKLNKNKRLCFAGLVVWFEMILVILNPNSGCFFSIVDLVDVS
;
A
#
# COMPACT_ATOMS: atom_id res chain seq x y z
N MET A 1 -7.11 22.97 44.23
CA MET A 1 -8.20 22.19 43.61
C MET A 1 -7.57 21.01 42.87
N ARG A 2 -7.60 19.83 43.47
CA ARG A 2 -6.93 18.61 42.99
C ARG A 2 -7.65 18.05 41.76
N PHE A 3 -6.88 17.59 40.78
CA PHE A 3 -7.29 16.72 39.68
C PHE A 3 -7.84 15.39 40.24
N ARG A 4 -9.10 15.39 40.67
CA ARG A 4 -9.82 14.23 41.20
C ARG A 4 -10.95 13.75 40.27
N VAL A 5 -10.92 14.13 38.99
CA VAL A 5 -12.04 13.88 38.06
C VAL A 5 -11.87 12.61 37.22
N PHE A 6 -10.71 11.93 37.26
CA PHE A 6 -10.45 10.78 36.37
C PHE A 6 -10.27 9.41 37.02
N GLN A 7 -10.39 9.26 38.34
CA GLN A 7 -10.25 7.95 39.01
C GLN A 7 -11.55 7.29 39.49
N GLU A 8 -12.71 7.94 39.36
CA GLU A 8 -13.97 7.44 39.96
C GLU A 8 -14.98 6.80 39.00
N LYS A 9 -14.64 6.50 37.73
CA LYS A 9 -15.64 6.01 36.75
C LYS A 9 -15.22 4.76 35.98
N LEU A 10 -14.69 3.76 36.67
CA LEU A 10 -14.57 2.40 36.14
C LEU A 10 -15.91 1.63 36.12
N SER A 11 -16.91 2.08 36.88
CA SER A 11 -18.26 1.50 36.94
C SER A 11 -19.28 2.16 36.01
N GLU A 12 -18.97 3.31 35.42
CA GLU A 12 -19.89 3.93 34.48
C GLU A 12 -19.77 3.26 33.13
N ARG A 13 -20.92 2.81 32.63
CA ARG A 13 -21.23 2.47 31.24
C ARG A 13 -20.92 3.61 30.26
N TRP A 14 -19.98 4.50 30.52
CA TRP A 14 -19.59 5.56 29.61
C TRP A 14 -19.09 4.99 28.30
N ARG A 15 -18.43 3.81 28.31
CA ARG A 15 -18.01 3.12 27.09
C ARG A 15 -19.22 2.62 26.31
N ASP A 16 -20.23 2.05 26.96
CA ASP A 16 -21.47 1.58 26.31
C ASP A 16 -22.34 2.76 25.85
N ALA A 17 -22.49 3.80 26.67
CA ALA A 17 -23.16 5.05 26.33
C ALA A 17 -22.41 5.83 25.26
N TRP A 18 -21.08 5.72 25.19
CA TRP A 18 -20.27 6.26 24.10
C TRP A 18 -20.49 5.43 22.84
N TYR A 19 -20.45 4.09 22.90
CA TYR A 19 -20.78 3.19 21.78
C TYR A 19 -22.20 3.40 21.23
N ASP A 20 -23.17 3.73 22.10
CA ASP A 20 -24.54 4.10 21.70
C ASP A 20 -24.63 5.52 21.11
N ARG A 21 -23.69 6.42 21.43
CA ARG A 21 -23.64 7.82 20.97
C ARG A 21 -22.69 8.04 19.78
N VAL A 22 -21.72 7.15 19.52
CA VAL A 22 -20.93 7.16 18.28
C VAL A 22 -21.78 6.49 17.21
N CYS A 23 -22.49 7.33 16.47
CA CYS A 23 -23.70 6.97 15.76
C CYS A 23 -23.57 5.78 14.78
N ARG A 24 -24.43 4.76 14.93
CA ARG A 24 -24.83 3.85 13.84
C ARG A 24 -25.78 4.53 12.84
N ASN A 25 -26.35 5.69 13.21
CA ASN A 25 -27.27 6.48 12.39
C ASN A 25 -26.58 7.73 11.81
N SER A 26 -27.15 8.38 10.80
CA SER A 26 -26.57 9.60 10.23
C SER A 26 -26.62 10.78 11.22
N LEU A 27 -25.77 11.80 11.05
CA LEU A 27 -25.85 13.06 11.81
C LEU A 27 -27.24 13.70 11.74
N LEU A 28 -27.99 13.44 10.66
CA LEU A 28 -29.39 13.83 10.51
C LEU A 28 -30.29 13.18 11.56
N ALA A 29 -30.09 11.90 11.90
CA ALA A 29 -30.86 11.23 12.93
C ALA A 29 -30.58 11.81 14.33
N VAL A 30 -29.32 12.18 14.60
CA VAL A 30 -28.93 12.88 15.85
C VAL A 30 -29.58 14.27 15.90
N HIS A 31 -29.52 15.02 14.81
CA HIS A 31 -30.16 16.34 14.70
C HIS A 31 -31.69 16.24 14.89
N GLN A 32 -32.37 15.31 14.20
CA GLN A 32 -33.82 15.12 14.29
C GLN A 32 -34.27 14.65 15.68
N HIS A 33 -33.41 13.96 16.42
CA HIS A 33 -33.68 13.58 17.81
C HIS A 33 -33.53 14.77 18.77
N LEU A 34 -32.49 15.59 18.58
CA LEU A 34 -32.19 16.74 19.45
C LEU A 34 -33.07 17.96 19.19
N TYR A 35 -33.54 18.17 17.96
CA TYR A 35 -34.35 19.32 17.56
C TYR A 35 -35.72 18.86 17.02
N ARG A 36 -36.81 19.25 17.70
CA ARG A 36 -38.19 18.98 17.27
C ARG A 36 -38.79 20.16 16.49
N ASP A 37 -39.54 19.77 15.46
CA ASP A 37 -40.46 20.49 14.56
C ASP A 37 -39.99 21.78 13.88
N GLN A 38 -39.56 22.82 14.60
CA GLN A 38 -39.28 24.14 13.99
C GLN A 38 -37.93 24.26 13.28
N TYR A 39 -36.97 23.35 13.55
CA TYR A 39 -35.64 23.34 12.93
C TYR A 39 -35.34 22.01 12.22
N ARG A 40 -36.37 21.22 11.90
CA ARG A 40 -36.19 19.89 11.32
C ARG A 40 -35.65 20.01 9.89
N ILE A 41 -34.47 19.45 9.62
CA ILE A 41 -33.89 19.42 8.28
C ILE A 41 -34.75 18.53 7.37
N GLU A 42 -35.41 19.12 6.38
CA GLU A 42 -36.29 18.44 5.42
C GLU A 42 -35.55 17.89 4.20
N LYS A 43 -36.19 16.99 3.45
CA LYS A 43 -35.60 16.33 2.26
C LYS A 43 -35.23 17.34 1.15
N GLU A 44 -35.88 18.51 1.11
CA GLU A 44 -35.61 19.56 0.12
C GLU A 44 -34.25 20.26 0.33
N SER A 45 -33.74 20.30 1.55
CA SER A 45 -32.40 20.86 1.85
C SER A 45 -31.24 20.09 1.17
N LYS A 46 -31.51 18.88 0.67
CA LYS A 46 -30.55 18.10 -0.15
C LYS A 46 -30.50 18.53 -1.61
N LYS A 47 -31.49 19.26 -2.14
CA LYS A 47 -31.50 19.75 -3.53
C LYS A 47 -30.35 20.73 -3.81
N PHE A 48 -29.85 21.43 -2.80
CA PHE A 48 -28.73 22.36 -2.91
C PHE A 48 -27.35 21.68 -3.07
N GLN A 49 -27.26 20.34 -2.95
CA GLN A 49 -26.01 19.61 -3.20
C GLN A 49 -25.66 19.56 -4.69
N ASP A 50 -26.66 19.68 -5.57
CA ASP A 50 -26.51 19.59 -7.02
C ASP A 50 -26.43 20.98 -7.70
N PHE A 51 -26.21 22.05 -6.93
CA PHE A 51 -26.32 23.44 -7.39
C PHE A 51 -25.13 23.91 -8.24
N PHE A 52 -23.97 23.25 -8.16
CA PHE A 52 -22.80 23.68 -8.90
C PHE A 52 -22.81 23.09 -10.32
N VAL A 53 -23.14 23.95 -11.28
CA VAL A 53 -23.06 23.67 -12.72
C VAL A 53 -21.60 23.45 -13.11
N LYS A 54 -21.35 22.41 -13.91
CA LYS A 54 -20.04 22.10 -14.48
C LYS A 54 -19.82 22.99 -15.72
N GLU A 55 -19.00 24.03 -15.60
CA GLU A 55 -18.55 24.82 -16.75
C GLU A 55 -17.37 24.14 -17.48
N ASP A 56 -17.15 24.50 -18.74
CA ASP A 56 -16.16 23.85 -19.62
C ASP A 56 -14.73 24.37 -19.42
N ILE A 57 -13.74 23.47 -19.51
CA ILE A 57 -12.42 23.59 -18.87
C ILE A 57 -11.23 23.49 -19.85
N ASP A 58 -11.29 24.16 -20.99
CA ASP A 58 -10.41 23.85 -22.13
C ASP A 58 -8.90 24.00 -21.91
N MET A 59 -8.43 24.86 -21.00
CA MET A 59 -7.00 25.09 -20.80
C MET A 59 -6.36 24.14 -19.76
N ILE A 60 -7.06 23.86 -18.66
CA ILE A 60 -6.64 22.85 -17.68
C ILE A 60 -6.77 21.43 -18.29
N ARG A 61 -7.71 21.26 -19.23
CA ARG A 61 -7.87 20.06 -20.04
C ARG A 61 -6.61 19.72 -20.84
N GLN A 62 -5.74 20.66 -21.23
CA GLN A 62 -4.53 20.31 -22.01
C GLN A 62 -3.45 19.59 -21.19
N ASN A 63 -3.16 20.07 -19.96
CA ASN A 63 -2.21 19.39 -19.08
C ASN A 63 -2.79 18.08 -18.51
N PHE A 64 -4.09 18.06 -18.25
CA PHE A 64 -4.83 16.83 -17.94
C PHE A 64 -4.75 15.83 -19.09
N GLN A 65 -5.05 16.25 -20.32
CA GLN A 65 -4.92 15.45 -21.54
C GLN A 65 -3.49 14.96 -21.75
N LYS A 66 -2.47 15.74 -21.39
CA LYS A 66 -1.07 15.28 -21.46
C LYS A 66 -0.81 14.13 -20.48
N ASN A 67 -1.27 14.26 -19.23
CA ASN A 67 -1.15 13.20 -18.23
C ASN A 67 -1.98 11.96 -18.60
N ASP A 68 -3.19 12.14 -19.14
CA ASP A 68 -4.04 11.06 -19.64
C ASP A 68 -3.40 10.35 -20.81
N LYS A 69 -2.96 11.08 -21.84
CA LYS A 69 -2.27 10.51 -23.00
C LYS A 69 -1.00 9.76 -22.58
N SER A 70 -0.21 10.33 -21.68
CA SER A 70 1.00 9.68 -21.16
C SER A 70 0.65 8.43 -20.35
N CYS A 71 -0.36 8.52 -19.49
CA CYS A 71 -0.84 7.39 -18.71
C CYS A 71 -1.35 6.26 -19.63
N GLU A 72 -2.14 6.60 -20.64
CA GLU A 72 -2.69 5.64 -21.59
C GLU A 72 -1.59 4.98 -22.43
N ALA A 73 -0.65 5.76 -22.97
CA ALA A 73 0.49 5.23 -23.71
C ALA A 73 1.33 4.25 -22.88
N VAL A 74 1.58 4.58 -21.60
CA VAL A 74 2.32 3.69 -20.68
C VAL A 74 1.52 2.42 -20.38
N LYS A 75 0.20 2.53 -20.16
CA LYS A 75 -0.66 1.36 -19.97
C LYS A 75 -0.72 0.48 -21.22
N GLU A 76 -0.83 1.07 -22.40
CA GLU A 76 -0.82 0.35 -23.67
C GLU A 76 0.49 -0.40 -23.86
N ALA A 77 1.64 0.24 -23.58
CA ALA A 77 2.94 -0.42 -23.65
C ALA A 77 2.99 -1.65 -22.73
N GLY A 78 2.51 -1.52 -21.49
CA GLY A 78 2.40 -2.64 -20.54
C GLY A 78 1.44 -3.74 -21.00
N ALA A 79 0.28 -3.38 -21.54
CA ALA A 79 -0.70 -4.31 -22.08
C ALA A 79 -0.13 -5.09 -23.27
N LYS A 80 0.51 -4.40 -24.21
CA LYS A 80 1.16 -4.98 -25.40
C LYS A 80 2.31 -5.91 -25.00
N ALA A 81 3.13 -5.51 -24.02
CA ALA A 81 4.19 -6.33 -23.46
C ALA A 81 3.65 -7.63 -22.85
N LEU A 82 2.58 -7.56 -22.05
CA LEU A 82 1.92 -8.74 -21.47
C LEU A 82 1.42 -9.70 -22.55
N ILE A 83 0.69 -9.19 -23.56
CA ILE A 83 0.14 -10.04 -24.62
C ILE A 83 1.25 -10.63 -25.50
N SER A 84 2.32 -9.87 -25.78
CA SER A 84 3.49 -10.34 -26.50
C SER A 84 4.18 -11.51 -25.78
N ALA A 85 4.37 -11.41 -24.47
CA ALA A 85 4.89 -12.50 -23.65
C ALA A 85 3.92 -13.70 -23.62
N ALA A 86 2.63 -13.46 -23.41
CA ALA A 86 1.62 -14.51 -23.36
C ALA A 86 1.50 -15.29 -24.69
N ARG A 87 1.60 -14.61 -25.84
CA ARG A 87 1.61 -15.27 -27.17
C ARG A 87 2.83 -16.15 -27.36
N ARG A 88 4.02 -15.67 -26.95
CA ARG A 88 5.25 -16.48 -26.99
C ARG A 88 5.12 -17.72 -26.12
N VAL A 89 4.71 -17.56 -24.86
CA VAL A 89 4.45 -18.70 -23.95
C VAL A 89 3.42 -19.67 -24.54
N SER A 90 2.31 -19.17 -25.09
CA SER A 90 1.30 -20.03 -25.71
C SER A 90 1.84 -20.78 -26.94
N ASN A 91 2.73 -20.19 -27.72
CA ASN A 91 3.31 -20.84 -28.89
C ASN A 91 4.41 -21.83 -28.52
N ASP A 92 5.24 -21.48 -27.54
CA ASP A 92 6.34 -22.31 -27.08
C ASP A 92 5.86 -23.57 -26.37
N LEU A 93 4.73 -23.47 -25.64
CA LEU A 93 4.12 -24.55 -24.87
C LEU A 93 2.95 -25.25 -25.58
N LYS A 94 2.63 -24.86 -26.83
CA LYS A 94 1.55 -25.49 -27.61
C LYS A 94 1.81 -27.00 -27.70
N PRO A 95 0.84 -27.86 -27.35
CA PRO A 95 1.00 -29.29 -27.47
C PRO A 95 1.24 -29.65 -28.94
N LEU A 96 2.29 -30.43 -29.21
CA LEU A 96 2.58 -30.91 -30.57
C LEU A 96 1.46 -31.84 -31.04
N LYS A 97 1.22 -31.92 -32.36
CA LYS A 97 0.25 -32.84 -32.97
C LYS A 97 0.49 -34.33 -32.62
N THR A 98 1.69 -34.65 -32.14
CA THR A 98 2.11 -35.97 -31.65
C THR A 98 1.61 -36.32 -30.24
N GLY A 99 0.96 -35.40 -29.53
CA GLY A 99 0.42 -35.63 -28.19
C GLY A 99 1.42 -35.45 -27.03
N GLU A 100 2.66 -35.03 -27.32
CA GLU A 100 3.62 -34.61 -26.29
C GLU A 100 3.21 -33.25 -25.72
N VAL A 101 2.77 -33.25 -24.46
CA VAL A 101 2.48 -32.04 -23.69
C VAL A 101 3.80 -31.44 -23.23
N LYS A 102 4.10 -30.20 -23.63
CA LYS A 102 5.26 -29.48 -23.11
C LYS A 102 4.92 -28.97 -21.71
N LEU A 103 5.52 -29.61 -20.71
CA LEU A 103 5.25 -29.33 -19.30
C LEU A 103 5.85 -27.98 -18.90
N ASP A 104 5.13 -27.26 -18.04
CA ASP A 104 5.51 -25.94 -17.54
C ASP A 104 5.27 -25.86 -16.04
N ALA A 105 6.24 -25.34 -15.30
CA ALA A 105 6.20 -25.29 -13.84
C ALA A 105 5.13 -24.33 -13.26
N TRP A 106 4.53 -23.47 -14.10
CA TRP A 106 3.54 -22.48 -13.66
C TRP A 106 2.16 -22.66 -14.28
N LEU A 107 2.07 -23.23 -15.48
CA LEU A 107 0.82 -23.35 -16.23
C LEU A 107 0.27 -24.80 -16.28
N PHE A 108 0.83 -25.74 -15.51
CA PHE A 108 0.42 -27.16 -15.55
C PHE A 108 -1.04 -27.41 -15.14
N ASP A 109 -1.61 -26.59 -14.24
CA ASP A 109 -2.99 -26.74 -13.74
C ASP A 109 -3.97 -25.74 -14.40
N VAL A 110 -3.51 -25.04 -15.43
CA VAL A 110 -4.27 -24.03 -16.14
C VAL A 110 -5.04 -24.66 -17.31
N ASP A 111 -6.21 -24.10 -17.65
CA ASP A 111 -7.07 -24.62 -18.71
C ASP A 111 -6.47 -24.40 -20.12
N TRP A 112 -5.82 -25.44 -20.64
CA TRP A 112 -5.25 -25.50 -21.99
C TRP A 112 -6.22 -25.96 -23.08
N SER A 113 -7.51 -26.12 -22.77
CA SER A 113 -8.48 -26.58 -23.77
C SER A 113 -8.61 -25.58 -24.94
N VAL A 114 -8.58 -26.13 -26.16
CA VAL A 114 -8.79 -25.37 -27.40
C VAL A 114 -10.10 -25.85 -28.00
N ARG A 115 -11.13 -25.00 -27.99
CA ARG A 115 -12.41 -25.31 -28.66
C ARG A 115 -12.20 -25.32 -30.17
N SER A 116 -12.97 -26.13 -30.90
CA SER A 116 -12.78 -26.41 -32.34
C SER A 116 -12.76 -25.17 -33.26
N ALA A 117 -13.23 -24.01 -32.81
CA ALA A 117 -13.21 -22.75 -33.56
C ALA A 117 -12.12 -21.76 -33.09
N ASN A 118 -11.31 -22.10 -32.08
CA ASN A 118 -10.36 -21.20 -31.44
C ASN A 118 -8.91 -21.54 -31.81
N GLU A 119 -8.09 -20.51 -32.00
CA GLU A 119 -6.63 -20.66 -32.23
C GLU A 119 -5.82 -20.75 -30.93
N TYR A 120 -6.37 -20.21 -29.84
CA TYR A 120 -5.70 -20.06 -28.54
C TYR A 120 -6.37 -20.90 -27.44
N PRO A 121 -5.63 -21.27 -26.38
CA PRO A 121 -6.19 -21.97 -25.21
C PRO A 121 -7.10 -21.06 -24.37
N GLU A 122 -8.00 -21.67 -23.58
CA GLU A 122 -8.99 -20.96 -22.77
C GLU A 122 -8.36 -19.94 -21.79
N TRP A 123 -7.21 -20.25 -21.20
CA TRP A 123 -6.53 -19.31 -20.30
C TRP A 123 -6.09 -18.02 -20.99
N TYR A 124 -5.71 -18.07 -22.27
CA TYR A 124 -5.23 -16.90 -22.99
C TYR A 124 -6.36 -15.88 -23.19
N PHE A 125 -7.59 -16.35 -23.42
CA PHE A 125 -8.75 -15.48 -23.52
C PHE A 125 -9.08 -14.75 -22.20
N LYS A 126 -8.68 -15.30 -21.04
CA LYS A 126 -8.86 -14.66 -19.73
C LYS A 126 -7.96 -13.42 -19.53
N LEU A 127 -7.05 -13.13 -20.45
CA LEU A 127 -6.26 -11.90 -20.45
C LEU A 127 -7.00 -10.71 -21.07
N PHE A 128 -8.14 -10.93 -21.74
CA PHE A 128 -8.84 -9.89 -22.47
C PHE A 128 -10.19 -9.55 -21.82
N SER A 129 -10.55 -8.27 -21.87
CA SER A 129 -11.87 -7.78 -21.42
C SER A 129 -13.01 -8.36 -22.26
N LYS A 130 -12.74 -8.62 -23.55
CA LYS A 130 -13.66 -9.26 -24.49
C LYS A 130 -12.92 -10.32 -25.29
N ARG A 131 -13.50 -11.52 -25.42
CA ARG A 131 -12.87 -12.66 -26.12
C ARG A 131 -12.40 -12.35 -27.53
N GLY A 132 -13.18 -11.60 -28.32
CA GLY A 132 -12.84 -11.27 -29.71
C GLY A 132 -11.53 -10.47 -29.86
N LYS A 133 -11.08 -9.78 -28.81
CA LYS A 133 -9.84 -8.98 -28.82
C LYS A 133 -8.58 -9.83 -28.83
N ALA A 134 -8.68 -11.11 -28.47
CA ALA A 134 -7.56 -12.05 -28.49
C ALA A 134 -6.91 -12.19 -29.89
N TYR A 135 -7.70 -12.00 -30.94
CA TYR A 135 -7.32 -12.13 -32.35
C TYR A 135 -6.82 -10.83 -32.99
N TYR A 136 -6.86 -9.70 -32.29
CA TYR A 136 -6.37 -8.44 -32.83
C TYR A 136 -4.85 -8.46 -32.92
N ASP A 137 -4.26 -7.72 -33.86
CA ASP A 137 -2.81 -7.51 -33.83
C ASP A 137 -2.40 -6.79 -32.54
N ILE A 138 -1.21 -7.08 -32.02
CA ILE A 138 -0.70 -6.47 -30.77
C ILE A 138 -0.66 -4.95 -30.91
N GLY A 139 -0.31 -4.42 -32.09
CA GLY A 139 -0.26 -2.99 -32.34
C GLY A 139 -1.61 -2.30 -32.17
N CYS A 140 -2.71 -3.01 -32.42
CA CYS A 140 -4.08 -2.50 -32.35
C CYS A 140 -4.74 -2.62 -30.96
N LEU A 141 -4.08 -3.24 -29.99
CA LEU A 141 -4.63 -3.39 -28.65
C LEU A 141 -4.52 -2.09 -27.85
N THR A 142 -5.60 -1.74 -27.15
CA THR A 142 -5.63 -0.63 -26.19
C THR A 142 -5.47 -1.14 -24.76
N SER A 143 -5.27 -0.24 -23.79
CA SER A 143 -5.14 -0.68 -22.39
C SER A 143 -6.45 -1.22 -21.79
N GLU A 144 -7.61 -0.83 -22.35
CA GLU A 144 -8.93 -1.31 -21.93
C GLU A 144 -9.25 -2.72 -22.43
N ASP A 145 -8.60 -3.15 -23.51
CA ASP A 145 -8.81 -4.48 -24.09
C ASP A 145 -8.16 -5.59 -23.24
N VAL A 146 -7.19 -5.26 -22.38
CA VAL A 146 -6.32 -6.20 -21.67
C VAL A 146 -6.44 -6.08 -20.15
N ILE A 147 -6.58 -7.22 -19.47
CA ILE A 147 -6.61 -7.33 -18.01
C ILE A 147 -5.17 -7.42 -17.49
N MET A 148 -4.49 -6.28 -17.40
CA MET A 148 -3.07 -6.19 -16.97
C MET A 148 -2.77 -6.71 -15.56
N LYS A 149 -3.79 -6.87 -14.70
CA LYS A 149 -3.67 -7.42 -13.34
C LYS A 149 -4.26 -8.82 -13.21
N SER A 150 -4.29 -9.57 -14.32
CA SER A 150 -4.78 -10.95 -14.32
C SER A 150 -3.94 -11.82 -13.36
N ALA A 151 -4.60 -12.78 -12.71
CA ALA A 151 -3.92 -13.78 -11.88
C ALA A 151 -2.96 -14.66 -12.71
N LEU A 152 -3.07 -14.65 -14.03
CA LEU A 152 -2.18 -15.37 -14.94
C LEU A 152 -0.84 -14.64 -15.16
N VAL A 153 -0.75 -13.34 -14.86
CA VAL A 153 0.47 -12.54 -15.10
C VAL A 153 1.70 -13.18 -14.45
N PRO A 154 1.69 -13.55 -13.15
CA PRO A 154 2.86 -14.17 -12.54
C PRO A 154 3.21 -15.53 -13.15
N LEU A 155 2.24 -16.27 -13.67
CA LEU A 155 2.47 -17.57 -14.30
C LEU A 155 3.09 -17.40 -15.70
N ILE A 156 2.61 -16.43 -16.47
CA ILE A 156 3.13 -16.10 -17.81
C ILE A 156 4.60 -15.69 -17.75
N PHE A 157 5.00 -14.91 -16.75
CA PHE A 157 6.40 -14.49 -16.58
C PHE A 157 7.27 -15.48 -15.80
N GLY A 158 6.70 -16.63 -15.37
CA GLY A 158 7.43 -17.63 -14.61
C GLY A 158 7.95 -17.10 -13.28
N MET A 159 7.11 -16.36 -12.54
CA MET A 159 7.54 -15.71 -11.32
C MET A 159 7.97 -16.71 -10.25
N THR A 160 9.07 -16.41 -9.56
CA THR A 160 9.63 -17.24 -8.48
C THR A 160 9.79 -16.44 -7.19
N TYR A 161 9.69 -17.12 -6.05
CA TYR A 161 10.09 -16.63 -4.75
C TYR A 161 11.31 -17.42 -4.27
N GLY A 162 12.48 -16.78 -4.26
CA GLY A 162 13.75 -17.47 -4.12
C GLY A 162 13.96 -18.43 -5.28
N PRO A 163 14.16 -19.73 -5.03
CA PRO A 163 14.22 -20.71 -6.10
C PRO A 163 12.87 -21.32 -6.49
N TYR A 164 11.81 -21.09 -5.70
CA TYR A 164 10.54 -21.81 -5.82
C TYR A 164 9.56 -21.10 -6.76
N PRO A 165 8.87 -21.83 -7.67
CA PRO A 165 7.87 -21.24 -8.55
C PRO A 165 6.65 -20.75 -7.76
N LEU A 166 6.13 -19.58 -8.14
CA LEU A 166 4.88 -19.06 -7.59
C LEU A 166 3.68 -19.85 -8.09
N HIS A 167 2.73 -20.03 -7.19
CA HIS A 167 1.47 -20.68 -7.50
C HIS A 167 0.32 -19.99 -6.76
N ARG A 168 -0.90 -20.06 -7.30
CA ARG A 168 -2.08 -19.45 -6.71
C ARG A 168 -3.16 -20.50 -6.45
N THR A 169 -3.52 -20.65 -5.20
CA THR A 169 -4.67 -21.46 -4.78
C THR A 169 -5.88 -20.57 -4.50
N GLN A 170 -7.10 -21.06 -4.72
CA GLN A 170 -8.32 -20.28 -4.47
C GLN A 170 -8.47 -19.93 -2.99
N ASP A 171 -8.17 -20.87 -2.08
CA ASP A 171 -8.39 -20.70 -0.64
C ASP A 171 -7.25 -19.99 0.09
N LEU A 172 -6.01 -20.19 -0.37
CA LEU A 172 -4.79 -19.71 0.30
C LEU A 172 -4.16 -18.48 -0.38
N GLY A 173 -4.65 -18.10 -1.56
CA GLY A 173 -4.10 -17.01 -2.36
C GLY A 173 -2.75 -17.39 -2.97
N TRP A 174 -1.85 -16.40 -3.10
CA TRP A 174 -0.52 -16.62 -3.66
C TRP A 174 0.46 -17.23 -2.66
N GLY A 175 1.25 -18.18 -3.16
CA GLY A 175 2.31 -18.87 -2.46
C GLY A 175 3.36 -19.41 -3.42
N TYR A 176 4.18 -20.33 -2.95
CA TYR A 176 5.23 -20.98 -3.72
C TYR A 176 5.27 -22.48 -3.43
N LEU A 177 5.68 -23.26 -4.43
CA LEU A 177 5.71 -24.72 -4.37
C LEU A 177 7.11 -25.23 -4.00
N VAL A 178 7.16 -26.08 -2.97
CA VAL A 178 8.37 -26.76 -2.50
C VAL A 178 8.17 -28.27 -2.70
N PRO A 179 9.10 -29.00 -3.32
CA PRO A 179 8.98 -30.44 -3.51
C PRO A 179 8.79 -31.20 -2.19
N CYS A 180 7.82 -32.12 -2.13
CA CYS A 180 7.61 -33.00 -0.98
C CYS A 180 8.20 -34.39 -1.26
N THR A 181 9.01 -34.91 -0.35
CA THR A 181 9.70 -36.20 -0.54
C THR A 181 8.83 -37.42 -0.18
N GLN A 182 7.64 -37.23 0.40
CA GLN A 182 6.89 -38.31 1.06
C GLN A 182 5.94 -39.10 0.13
N ASP A 183 5.49 -38.55 -1.00
CA ASP A 183 4.48 -39.21 -1.87
C ASP A 183 5.04 -40.13 -2.97
N ILE A 184 6.36 -40.41 -2.97
CA ILE A 184 6.98 -41.33 -3.94
C ILE A 184 6.81 -42.81 -3.51
N LEU A 185 6.17 -43.10 -2.37
CA LEU A 185 6.20 -44.43 -1.74
C LEU A 185 4.99 -45.36 -1.98
N GLU A 186 3.96 -45.02 -2.76
CA GLU A 186 2.91 -46.00 -3.12
C GLU A 186 2.68 -46.11 -4.64
N PRO A 187 3.16 -47.21 -5.29
CA PRO A 187 2.97 -47.44 -6.71
C PRO A 187 1.61 -48.11 -6.97
N SER A 188 0.54 -47.33 -7.08
CA SER A 188 -0.73 -47.80 -7.68
C SER A 188 -0.95 -47.18 -9.06
N ARG A 189 -1.14 -48.05 -10.06
CA ARG A 189 -1.08 -47.78 -11.50
C ARG A 189 -2.28 -46.96 -12.01
N SER A 190 -2.01 -45.77 -12.58
CA SER A 190 -2.89 -45.06 -13.51
C SER A 190 -2.10 -44.05 -14.37
N GLU A 191 -2.57 -43.72 -15.58
CA GLU A 191 -1.95 -42.72 -16.49
C GLU A 191 -1.80 -41.34 -15.82
N THR A 192 -2.63 -41.04 -14.82
CA THR A 192 -2.60 -39.80 -14.04
C THR A 192 -1.33 -39.66 -13.20
N HIS A 193 -0.76 -40.76 -12.69
CA HIS A 193 0.51 -40.74 -11.96
C HIS A 193 1.72 -40.41 -12.85
N SER A 194 1.68 -40.79 -14.14
CA SER A 194 2.80 -40.56 -15.07
C SER A 194 2.98 -39.05 -15.33
N ARG A 195 1.89 -38.32 -15.54
CA ARG A 195 1.90 -36.85 -15.70
C ARG A 195 2.39 -36.17 -14.43
N ILE A 196 1.80 -36.49 -13.27
CA ILE A 196 2.18 -35.93 -11.96
C ILE A 196 3.69 -36.09 -11.69
N SER A 197 4.26 -37.23 -12.09
CA SER A 197 5.70 -37.48 -12.00
C SER A 197 6.54 -36.59 -12.92
N GLN A 198 6.07 -36.27 -14.12
CA GLN A 198 6.78 -35.41 -15.06
C GLN A 198 6.65 -33.92 -14.70
N GLU A 199 5.48 -33.47 -14.23
CA GLU A 199 5.31 -32.11 -13.68
C GLU A 199 6.23 -31.89 -12.48
N TYR A 200 6.29 -32.88 -11.57
CA TYR A 200 7.18 -32.85 -10.41
C TYR A 200 8.66 -32.74 -10.79
N GLN A 201 9.10 -33.54 -11.76
CA GLN A 201 10.47 -33.49 -12.28
C GLN A 201 10.79 -32.11 -12.86
N HIS A 202 9.91 -31.56 -13.69
CA HIS A 202 10.12 -30.25 -14.29
C HIS A 202 10.22 -29.13 -13.25
N VAL A 203 9.37 -29.13 -12.22
CA VAL A 203 9.46 -28.17 -11.11
C VAL A 203 10.78 -28.34 -10.34
N CYS A 204 11.21 -29.58 -10.08
CA CYS A 204 12.49 -29.85 -9.42
C CYS A 204 13.70 -29.34 -10.24
N ASP A 205 13.65 -29.49 -11.56
CA ASP A 205 14.69 -28.99 -12.46
C ASP A 205 14.79 -27.46 -12.43
N ILE A 206 13.64 -26.78 -12.45
CA ILE A 206 13.58 -25.31 -12.33
C ILE A 206 14.14 -24.86 -10.98
N ILE A 207 13.76 -25.50 -9.87
CA ILE A 207 14.27 -25.17 -8.54
C ILE A 207 15.78 -25.38 -8.47
N SER A 208 16.29 -26.47 -9.03
CA SER A 208 17.72 -26.78 -9.04
C SER A 208 18.51 -25.73 -9.83
N LYS A 209 18.02 -25.33 -11.01
CA LYS A 209 18.60 -24.24 -11.81
C LYS A 209 18.57 -22.90 -11.09
N ASN A 210 17.48 -22.60 -10.39
CA ASN A 210 17.35 -21.34 -9.66
C ASN A 210 18.27 -21.29 -8.44
N ARG A 211 18.43 -22.41 -7.71
CA ARG A 211 19.31 -22.49 -6.54
C ARG A 211 20.77 -22.25 -6.92
N SER A 212 21.24 -22.80 -8.04
CA SER A 212 22.61 -22.60 -8.49
C SER A 212 22.89 -21.16 -8.94
N ALA A 213 21.89 -20.48 -9.53
CA ALA A 213 22.06 -19.12 -10.04
C ALA A 213 21.83 -18.02 -8.98
N PHE A 214 20.89 -18.21 -8.04
CA PHE A 214 20.41 -17.14 -7.15
C PHE A 214 20.44 -17.50 -5.67
N GLY A 215 20.93 -18.69 -5.32
CA GLY A 215 20.93 -19.19 -3.95
C GLY A 215 19.60 -19.80 -3.52
N ASP A 216 19.58 -20.33 -2.30
CA ASP A 216 18.41 -20.95 -1.70
C ASP A 216 17.79 -20.06 -0.63
N ILE A 217 16.51 -20.28 -0.35
CA ILE A 217 15.78 -19.62 0.73
C ILE A 217 15.06 -20.69 1.54
N GLU A 218 15.16 -20.63 2.86
CA GLU A 218 14.39 -21.51 3.71
C GLU A 218 12.89 -21.17 3.64
N PRO A 219 12.00 -22.14 3.36
CA PRO A 219 10.57 -21.92 3.39
C PRO A 219 10.10 -21.45 4.76
N VAL A 220 9.31 -20.36 4.79
CA VAL A 220 8.81 -19.77 6.03
C VAL A 220 7.29 -19.90 6.12
N GLY A 221 6.82 -20.40 7.26
CA GLY A 221 5.42 -20.44 7.63
C GLY A 221 4.81 -21.84 7.57
N LYS A 222 3.48 -21.91 7.72
CA LYS A 222 2.74 -23.17 7.68
C LYS A 222 2.66 -23.68 6.23
N SER A 223 3.07 -24.92 6.02
CA SER A 223 2.91 -25.65 4.76
C SER A 223 1.52 -26.27 4.64
N TYR A 224 1.09 -26.48 3.39
CA TYR A 224 -0.14 -27.17 3.02
C TYR A 224 0.19 -28.16 1.90
N TYR A 225 -0.39 -29.36 1.92
CA TYR A 225 -0.21 -30.32 0.84
C TYR A 225 -0.90 -29.84 -0.45
N PHE A 226 -0.20 -29.96 -1.57
CA PHE A 226 -0.69 -29.66 -2.90
C PHE A 226 -0.13 -30.70 -3.88
N GLY A 227 -0.84 -31.83 -4.02
CA GLY A 227 -0.33 -32.99 -4.76
C GLY A 227 1.05 -33.39 -4.22
N ALA A 228 2.02 -33.57 -5.12
CA ALA A 228 3.41 -33.92 -4.78
C ALA A 228 4.25 -32.76 -4.19
N PHE A 229 3.64 -31.61 -3.89
CA PHE A 229 4.32 -30.41 -3.40
C PHE A 229 3.78 -29.96 -2.04
N LEU A 230 4.63 -29.28 -1.29
CA LEU A 230 4.27 -28.44 -0.16
C LEU A 230 4.06 -27.01 -0.65
N PHE A 231 2.88 -26.47 -0.44
CA PHE A 231 2.53 -25.08 -0.70
C PHE A 231 2.77 -24.21 0.53
N TYR A 232 3.57 -23.16 0.38
CA TYR A 232 3.80 -22.14 1.40
C TYR A 232 3.19 -20.82 0.96
N ARG A 233 2.39 -20.18 1.82
CA ARG A 233 1.80 -18.87 1.51
C ARG A 233 2.88 -17.80 1.41
N LEU A 234 2.73 -16.87 0.46
CA LEU A 234 3.58 -15.69 0.43
C LEU A 234 3.35 -14.86 1.71
N PRO A 235 4.43 -14.35 2.35
CA PRO A 235 4.29 -13.53 3.55
C PRO A 235 3.48 -12.27 3.28
N HIS A 236 2.32 -12.14 3.92
CA HIS A 236 1.50 -10.95 3.82
C HIS A 236 1.99 -9.88 4.83
N PRO A 237 2.05 -8.58 4.45
CA PRO A 237 2.51 -7.51 5.34
C PRO A 237 1.71 -7.38 6.66
N LEU A 238 0.42 -7.76 6.63
CA LEU A 238 -0.48 -7.79 7.79
C LEU A 238 -0.52 -9.15 8.52
N GLY A 239 0.30 -10.12 8.10
CA GLY A 239 0.51 -11.41 8.76
C GLY A 239 -0.58 -12.47 8.54
N SER A 240 -1.86 -12.13 8.69
CA SER A 240 -2.95 -13.13 8.72
C SER A 240 -3.74 -13.28 7.42
N GLN A 241 -3.55 -12.38 6.46
CA GLN A 241 -4.34 -12.34 5.23
C GLN A 241 -3.62 -13.02 4.07
N ASN A 242 -4.37 -13.48 3.08
CA ASN A 242 -3.82 -14.04 1.86
C ASN A 242 -3.29 -12.93 0.95
N VAL A 243 -2.22 -13.21 0.22
CA VAL A 243 -1.70 -12.31 -0.80
C VAL A 243 -2.57 -12.45 -2.05
N GLY A 244 -3.22 -11.36 -2.45
CA GLY A 244 -4.07 -11.32 -3.66
C GLY A 244 -3.32 -10.94 -4.95
N ASP A 245 -2.29 -10.11 -4.84
CA ASP A 245 -1.48 -9.58 -5.94
C ASP A 245 0.01 -9.56 -5.55
N PRO A 246 0.85 -10.43 -6.15
CA PRO A 246 2.27 -10.52 -5.84
C PRO A 246 3.08 -9.39 -6.51
N LEU A 247 2.47 -8.58 -7.38
CA LEU A 247 3.07 -7.37 -7.94
C LEU A 247 2.63 -6.10 -7.19
N GLY A 248 1.94 -6.28 -6.06
CA GLY A 248 1.51 -5.20 -5.18
C GLY A 248 2.68 -4.41 -4.57
N LYS A 249 2.38 -3.20 -4.09
CA LYS A 249 3.37 -2.24 -3.54
C LYS A 249 4.34 -2.85 -2.53
N HIS A 250 3.87 -3.78 -1.70
CA HIS A 250 4.67 -4.39 -0.65
C HIS A 250 5.74 -5.37 -1.17
N PHE A 251 5.52 -5.96 -2.34
CA PHE A 251 6.42 -6.93 -2.95
C PHE A 251 7.46 -6.28 -3.86
N LEU A 252 7.32 -4.99 -4.18
CA LEU A 252 8.26 -4.28 -5.06
C LEU A 252 9.70 -4.32 -4.55
N ARG A 253 9.90 -4.24 -3.23
CA ARG A 253 11.23 -4.36 -2.62
C ARG A 253 11.83 -5.75 -2.82
N LEU A 254 11.00 -6.79 -2.82
CA LEU A 254 11.45 -8.17 -3.08
C LEU A 254 11.81 -8.37 -4.56
N ILE A 255 11.14 -7.64 -5.46
CA ILE A 255 11.50 -7.58 -6.88
C ILE A 255 12.83 -6.85 -7.08
N GLU A 256 13.00 -5.69 -6.43
CA GLU A 256 14.26 -4.93 -6.46
C GLU A 256 15.44 -5.74 -5.89
N SER A 257 15.19 -6.56 -4.85
CA SER A 257 16.20 -7.44 -4.27
C SER A 257 16.34 -8.79 -4.95
N GLN A 258 15.68 -9.03 -6.10
CA GLN A 258 15.72 -10.29 -6.86
C GLN A 258 15.25 -11.55 -6.10
N ILE A 259 14.61 -11.38 -4.95
CA ILE A 259 13.97 -12.48 -4.21
C ILE A 259 12.70 -12.89 -4.93
N LEU A 260 11.95 -11.94 -5.47
CA LEU A 260 10.75 -12.17 -6.27
C LEU A 260 11.02 -11.77 -7.72
N ARG A 261 11.22 -12.71 -8.64
CA ARG A 261 11.70 -12.39 -10.00
C ARG A 261 11.00 -13.19 -11.11
N PRO A 262 10.86 -12.62 -12.32
CA PRO A 262 10.49 -13.38 -13.50
C PRO A 262 11.63 -14.33 -13.92
N THR A 263 11.31 -15.44 -14.57
CA THR A 263 12.31 -16.35 -15.17
C THR A 263 12.25 -16.40 -16.70
N ARG A 264 11.27 -15.72 -17.30
CA ARG A 264 11.11 -15.60 -18.76
C ARG A 264 10.47 -14.26 -19.12
N HIS A 265 10.79 -13.75 -20.32
CA HIS A 265 10.25 -12.49 -20.85
C HIS A 265 10.46 -11.31 -19.88
N GLU A 266 11.69 -11.18 -19.34
CA GLU A 266 12.01 -10.21 -18.29
C GLU A 266 11.83 -8.77 -18.76
N GLU A 267 12.21 -8.45 -20.00
CA GLU A 267 12.05 -7.11 -20.57
C GLU A 267 10.57 -6.71 -20.60
N GLU A 268 9.71 -7.59 -21.11
CA GLU A 268 8.27 -7.36 -21.16
C GLU A 268 7.65 -7.28 -19.76
N PHE A 269 8.17 -8.07 -18.81
CA PHE A 269 7.74 -8.01 -17.41
C PHE A 269 8.02 -6.63 -16.82
N PHE A 270 9.22 -6.08 -17.01
CA PHE A 270 9.58 -4.78 -16.44
C PHE A 270 8.83 -3.63 -17.11
N VAL A 271 8.52 -3.71 -18.41
CA VAL A 271 7.61 -2.76 -19.07
C VAL A 271 6.22 -2.80 -18.45
N LEU A 272 5.65 -3.99 -18.23
CA LEU A 272 4.36 -4.15 -17.55
C LEU A 272 4.41 -3.64 -16.10
N LEU A 273 5.45 -4.00 -15.36
CA LEU A 273 5.61 -3.62 -13.96
C LEU A 273 5.72 -2.10 -13.81
N ASP A 274 6.49 -1.44 -14.68
CA ASP A 274 6.58 0.02 -14.72
C ASP A 274 5.20 0.63 -14.99
N ALA A 275 4.49 0.13 -16.01
CA ALA A 275 3.16 0.61 -16.32
C ALA A 275 2.18 0.50 -15.15
N LEU A 276 2.21 -0.62 -14.42
CA LEU A 276 1.38 -0.82 -13.22
C LEU A 276 1.77 0.11 -12.06
N LYS A 277 3.05 0.49 -11.93
CA LYS A 277 3.56 1.37 -10.88
C LYS A 277 3.26 2.84 -11.17
N THR A 278 3.64 3.31 -12.35
CA THR A 278 3.64 4.74 -12.72
C THR A 278 2.23 5.30 -12.92
N THR A 279 1.31 4.49 -13.45
CA THR A 279 -0.07 4.90 -13.79
C THR A 279 -1.03 4.81 -12.60
N LYS A 280 -0.66 4.09 -11.54
CA LYS A 280 -1.52 3.84 -10.37
C LYS A 280 -1.93 5.10 -9.64
N PHE A 281 -1.02 6.07 -9.53
CA PHE A 281 -1.34 7.35 -8.89
C PHE A 281 -2.37 8.10 -9.71
N TRP A 282 -2.08 8.37 -10.99
CA TRP A 282 -2.97 9.11 -11.88
C TRP A 282 -4.35 8.47 -12.00
N THR A 283 -4.44 7.14 -12.18
CA THR A 283 -5.73 6.43 -12.30
C THR A 283 -6.65 6.65 -11.08
N ASN A 284 -6.07 6.84 -9.89
CA ASN A 284 -6.84 7.12 -8.67
C ASN A 284 -7.21 8.60 -8.49
N TYR A 285 -6.45 9.51 -9.08
CA TYR A 285 -6.56 10.96 -8.90
C TYR A 285 -7.27 11.66 -10.06
N ALA A 286 -7.24 11.11 -11.27
CA ALA A 286 -7.87 11.68 -12.47
C ALA A 286 -9.36 11.95 -12.25
N LYS A 287 -10.12 10.98 -11.75
CA LYS A 287 -11.54 11.16 -11.40
C LYS A 287 -11.80 12.20 -10.31
N ARG A 288 -10.83 12.43 -9.42
CA ARG A 288 -10.95 13.44 -8.37
C ARG A 288 -10.70 14.83 -8.94
N PHE A 289 -9.77 14.92 -9.87
CA PHE A 289 -9.47 16.12 -10.63
C PHE A 289 -10.63 16.54 -11.54
N GLU A 290 -11.22 15.60 -12.27
CA GLU A 290 -12.42 15.84 -13.11
C GLU A 290 -13.66 16.28 -12.30
N ALA A 291 -13.68 15.95 -11.00
CA ALA A 291 -14.77 16.35 -10.11
C ALA A 291 -14.59 17.77 -9.55
N GLU A 292 -13.44 18.42 -9.77
CA GLU A 292 -13.25 19.81 -9.38
C GLU A 292 -14.09 20.73 -10.26
N ILE A 293 -14.60 21.80 -9.65
CA ILE A 293 -15.48 22.76 -10.31
C ILE A 293 -14.73 24.10 -10.38
N PRO A 294 -14.07 24.40 -11.51
CA PRO A 294 -13.50 25.71 -11.76
C PRO A 294 -14.59 26.68 -12.21
N VAL A 295 -14.46 27.94 -11.82
CA VAL A 295 -15.28 29.05 -12.28
C VAL A 295 -14.38 29.98 -13.06
N TRP A 296 -14.82 30.38 -14.25
CA TRP A 296 -14.08 31.30 -15.11
C TRP A 296 -14.83 32.61 -15.25
N TYR A 297 -14.11 33.72 -15.24
CA TYR A 297 -14.66 35.03 -15.57
C TYR A 297 -13.71 35.79 -16.49
N GLU A 298 -14.30 36.59 -17.38
CA GLU A 298 -13.56 37.51 -18.23
C GLU A 298 -13.30 38.80 -17.45
N ALA A 299 -12.03 39.15 -17.27
CA ALA A 299 -11.66 40.44 -16.70
C ALA A 299 -11.83 41.56 -17.75
N ASN A 300 -11.95 42.81 -17.29
CA ASN A 300 -12.19 43.97 -18.13
C ASN A 300 -11.13 44.21 -19.22
N ASN A 301 -9.94 43.63 -19.07
CA ASN A 301 -8.83 43.66 -20.03
C ASN A 301 -8.90 42.54 -21.09
N GLY A 302 -9.97 41.73 -21.09
CA GLY A 302 -10.12 40.56 -21.96
C GLY A 302 -9.34 39.32 -21.52
N SER A 303 -8.75 39.30 -20.31
CA SER A 303 -8.08 38.09 -19.80
C SER A 303 -9.07 37.18 -19.08
N LYS A 304 -9.11 35.89 -19.45
CA LYS A 304 -9.81 34.85 -18.72
C LYS A 304 -9.10 34.54 -17.41
N LEU A 305 -9.75 34.81 -16.29
CA LEU A 305 -9.29 34.43 -14.95
C LEU A 305 -10.13 33.26 -14.45
N GLY A 306 -9.45 32.21 -13.99
CA GLY A 306 -10.07 31.01 -13.46
C GLY A 306 -9.79 30.86 -11.97
N ALA A 307 -10.80 30.49 -11.20
CA ALA A 307 -10.67 30.16 -9.79
C ALA A 307 -11.23 28.76 -9.53
N ILE A 308 -10.61 28.02 -8.61
CA ILE A 308 -11.12 26.74 -8.13
C ILE A 308 -11.56 26.96 -6.69
N ALA A 309 -12.82 26.62 -6.39
CA ALA A 309 -13.38 26.68 -5.05
C ALA A 309 -13.55 25.25 -4.49
N PRO A 310 -12.52 24.66 -3.87
CA PRO A 310 -12.61 23.30 -3.39
C PRO A 310 -13.53 23.20 -2.17
N ALA A 311 -14.40 22.20 -2.15
CA ALA A 311 -15.33 21.93 -1.04
C ALA A 311 -14.61 21.28 0.15
N VAL A 312 -13.67 22.01 0.76
CA VAL A 312 -12.88 21.54 1.90
C VAL A 312 -13.77 21.45 3.13
N VAL A 313 -13.87 20.26 3.73
CA VAL A 313 -14.57 20.06 5.00
C VAL A 313 -13.61 20.43 6.14
N PRO A 314 -13.86 21.49 6.94
CA PRO A 314 -12.87 21.97 7.92
C PRO A 314 -12.57 20.97 9.04
N ALA A 315 -13.57 20.24 9.52
CA ALA A 315 -13.46 19.25 10.59
C ALA A 315 -13.95 17.86 10.11
N GLY A 316 -13.35 17.35 9.04
CA GLY A 316 -13.78 16.11 8.40
C GLY A 316 -13.28 14.83 9.10
N THR A 317 -12.26 14.93 9.95
CA THR A 317 -11.77 13.80 10.77
C THR A 317 -12.09 13.98 12.26
N ILE A 318 -11.95 12.91 13.05
CA ILE A 318 -12.08 12.98 14.53
C ILE A 318 -11.06 13.95 15.13
N SER A 319 -9.86 14.04 14.55
CA SER A 319 -8.83 15.01 14.92
C SER A 319 -9.12 16.43 14.44
N ARG A 320 -10.30 16.67 13.84
CA ARG A 320 -10.73 17.93 13.22
C ARG A 320 -9.80 18.41 12.10
N ARG A 321 -9.01 17.52 11.51
CA ARG A 321 -8.25 17.86 10.30
C ARG A 321 -9.22 18.05 9.14
N SER A 322 -8.84 18.97 8.26
CA SER A 322 -9.62 19.21 7.06
C SER A 322 -9.57 18.00 6.13
N VAL A 323 -10.65 17.80 5.38
CA VAL A 323 -10.76 16.70 4.43
C VAL A 323 -11.16 17.26 3.07
N HIS A 324 -10.41 16.86 2.05
CA HIS A 324 -10.74 17.06 0.66
C HIS A 324 -10.24 15.87 -0.16
N LYS A 325 -10.96 15.45 -1.20
CA LYS A 325 -10.61 14.25 -1.98
C LYS A 325 -9.33 14.44 -2.81
N LEU A 326 -9.08 15.66 -3.27
CA LEU A 326 -7.94 16.03 -4.10
C LEU A 326 -6.91 16.86 -3.32
N TRP A 327 -7.13 18.17 -3.19
CA TRP A 327 -6.14 19.17 -2.72
C TRP A 327 -5.38 18.84 -1.43
N VAL A 328 -6.07 18.38 -0.37
CA VAL A 328 -5.43 18.04 0.92
C VAL A 328 -4.62 16.74 0.85
N THR A 329 -4.82 15.92 -0.20
CA THR A 329 -4.13 14.63 -0.40
C THR A 329 -3.07 14.67 -1.48
N LEU A 330 -2.86 15.82 -2.12
CA LEU A 330 -1.85 15.96 -3.16
C LEU A 330 -0.47 15.87 -2.54
N THR A 331 0.33 14.95 -3.07
CA THR A 331 1.74 14.84 -2.73
C THR A 331 2.54 15.91 -3.46
N ASN A 332 3.75 16.18 -3.00
CA ASN A 332 4.71 16.93 -3.78
C ASN A 332 5.18 16.08 -4.97
N GLU A 333 5.77 16.74 -5.96
CA GLU A 333 6.31 16.07 -7.14
C GLU A 333 7.36 15.03 -6.72
N SER A 334 7.21 13.80 -7.22
CA SER A 334 8.10 12.69 -6.88
C SER A 334 8.74 12.11 -8.14
N GLY A 335 9.48 12.94 -8.88
CA GLY A 335 10.21 12.58 -10.10
C GLY A 335 9.36 11.84 -11.14
N ASN A 336 10.02 11.08 -12.03
CA ASN A 336 9.37 10.37 -13.14
C ASN A 336 8.64 9.07 -12.72
N ALA A 337 8.68 8.70 -11.43
CA ALA A 337 8.15 7.42 -10.96
C ALA A 337 6.62 7.36 -10.88
N ARG A 338 5.93 8.51 -10.99
CA ARG A 338 4.47 8.60 -10.89
C ARG A 338 3.92 9.70 -11.78
N ILE A 339 2.96 9.33 -12.63
CA ILE A 339 2.25 10.32 -13.46
C ILE A 339 1.30 11.11 -12.56
N GLY A 340 1.29 12.44 -12.70
CA GLY A 340 0.32 13.32 -12.03
C GLY A 340 0.72 13.87 -10.66
N THR A 341 1.96 13.69 -10.19
CA THR A 341 2.39 14.26 -8.89
C THR A 341 2.60 15.77 -8.90
N GLY A 342 2.51 16.42 -10.08
CA GLY A 342 2.66 17.87 -10.27
C GLY A 342 1.35 18.66 -10.29
N ILE A 343 0.18 18.07 -9.95
CA ILE A 343 -1.12 18.79 -10.03
C ILE A 343 -1.11 20.14 -9.29
N LYS A 344 -0.33 20.26 -8.20
CA LYS A 344 -0.22 21.51 -7.43
C LYS A 344 0.29 22.69 -8.27
N SER A 345 1.19 22.46 -9.24
CA SER A 345 1.76 23.54 -10.06
C SER A 345 0.78 24.13 -11.08
N LEU A 346 -0.37 23.48 -11.29
CA LEU A 346 -1.45 24.01 -12.11
C LEU A 346 -2.17 25.19 -11.45
N VAL A 347 -2.08 25.31 -10.13
CA VAL A 347 -2.64 26.45 -9.40
C VAL A 347 -1.61 27.57 -9.43
N GLN A 348 -1.96 28.64 -10.13
CA GLN A 348 -1.11 29.80 -10.35
C GLN A 348 -1.78 31.04 -9.77
N ALA A 349 -0.97 32.00 -9.32
CA ALA A 349 -1.48 33.32 -8.95
C ALA A 349 -1.93 34.09 -10.21
N PRO A 350 -2.91 35.00 -10.10
CA PRO A 350 -3.23 35.96 -11.14
C PRO A 350 -2.01 36.78 -11.59
N SER A 351 -2.08 37.35 -12.79
CA SER A 351 -1.00 38.20 -13.31
C SER A 351 -0.72 39.37 -12.37
N GLY A 352 0.55 39.54 -11.97
CA GLY A 352 0.97 40.56 -11.01
C GLY A 352 0.89 40.16 -9.54
N GLU A 353 0.34 38.98 -9.23
CA GLU A 353 0.26 38.45 -7.86
C GLU A 353 1.18 37.24 -7.67
N VAL A 354 1.43 36.88 -6.41
CA VAL A 354 2.25 35.73 -6.03
C VAL A 354 1.58 34.94 -4.90
N VAL A 355 1.68 33.61 -4.95
CA VAL A 355 1.22 32.75 -3.85
C VAL A 355 2.34 32.65 -2.82
N ILE A 356 2.09 33.11 -1.60
CA ILE A 356 3.01 32.98 -0.46
C ILE A 356 2.51 31.84 0.43
N GLY A 357 3.38 30.86 0.67
CA GLY A 357 3.09 29.72 1.54
C GLY A 357 4.30 29.38 2.40
N ALA A 358 4.05 28.82 3.58
CA ALA A 358 5.06 28.28 4.47
C ALA A 358 4.60 26.92 4.99
N ASP A 359 5.52 25.95 5.05
CA ASP A 359 5.30 24.66 5.68
C ASP A 359 6.12 24.62 6.97
N VAL A 360 5.50 24.24 8.08
CA VAL A 360 6.16 24.18 9.38
C VAL A 360 6.70 22.77 9.55
N ASP A 361 8.02 22.64 9.44
CA ASP A 361 8.70 21.37 9.59
C ASP A 361 8.42 20.73 10.95
N SER A 362 7.95 19.48 10.93
CA SER A 362 7.81 18.62 12.11
C SER A 362 6.94 19.22 13.23
N GLN A 363 5.90 19.99 12.88
CA GLN A 363 4.98 20.62 13.85
C GLN A 363 4.46 19.63 14.92
N GLU A 364 4.12 18.39 14.56
CA GLU A 364 3.62 17.40 15.51
C GLU A 364 4.69 16.93 16.48
N GLN A 365 5.96 16.88 16.04
CA GLN A 365 7.09 16.52 16.88
C GLN A 365 7.41 17.65 17.86
N TRP A 366 7.32 18.91 17.43
CA TRP A 366 7.46 20.07 18.30
C TRP A 366 6.42 20.09 19.43
N LEU A 367 5.16 19.78 19.10
CA LEU A 367 4.12 19.65 20.11
C LEU A 367 4.43 18.50 21.09
N ALA A 368 4.84 17.34 20.58
CA ALA A 368 5.23 16.21 21.42
C ALA A 368 6.42 16.54 22.34
N ALA A 369 7.43 17.25 21.83
CA ALA A 369 8.58 17.72 22.59
C ALA A 369 8.18 18.65 23.74
N LEU A 370 7.32 19.64 23.45
CA LEU A 370 6.81 20.57 24.45
C LEU A 370 5.98 19.86 25.54
N PHE A 371 5.13 18.91 25.17
CA PHE A 371 4.40 18.10 26.16
C PHE A 371 5.32 17.23 27.00
N GLY A 372 6.37 16.65 26.39
CA GLY A 372 7.40 15.89 27.10
C GLY A 372 8.15 16.75 28.11
N ASP A 373 8.63 17.92 27.68
CA ASP A 373 9.30 18.89 28.55
C ASP A 373 8.39 19.35 29.67
N ALA A 374 7.14 19.73 29.38
CA ALA A 374 6.19 20.19 30.40
C ALA A 374 5.87 19.11 31.44
N SER A 375 5.80 17.84 31.02
CA SER A 375 5.56 16.71 31.91
C SER A 375 6.77 16.43 32.79
N TYR A 376 7.98 16.43 32.22
CA TYR A 376 9.23 16.21 32.94
C TYR A 376 9.57 17.40 33.87
N ALA A 377 9.30 18.62 33.42
CA ALA A 377 9.50 19.87 34.15
C ALA A 377 8.73 19.95 35.48
N LYS A 378 7.66 19.16 35.65
CA LYS A 378 6.94 19.05 36.94
C LYS A 378 7.83 18.50 38.05
N ALA A 379 8.86 17.72 37.72
CA ALA A 379 9.84 17.21 38.69
C ALA A 379 10.83 18.29 39.16
N PHE A 380 10.86 19.46 38.50
CA PHE A 380 11.80 20.53 38.78
C PHE A 380 11.11 21.77 39.38
N PRO A 381 11.84 22.55 40.20
CA PRO A 381 11.42 23.89 40.60
C PRO A 381 11.12 24.78 39.40
N GLU A 382 10.18 25.71 39.54
CA GLU A 382 9.67 26.57 38.45
C GLU A 382 10.79 27.28 37.68
N ARG A 383 11.84 27.75 38.37
CA ARG A 383 13.01 28.42 37.76
C ARG A 383 13.80 27.56 36.76
N TYR A 384 13.65 26.23 36.78
CA TYR A 384 14.34 25.31 35.86
C TYR A 384 13.40 24.74 34.80
N ARG A 385 12.13 25.13 34.78
CA ARG A 385 11.16 24.68 33.77
C ARG A 385 11.38 25.48 32.50
N ARG A 386 11.99 24.85 31.50
CA ARG A 386 12.28 25.45 30.19
C ARG A 386 12.11 24.42 29.07
N PRO A 387 11.93 24.86 27.82
CA PRO A 387 12.05 23.96 26.67
C PRO A 387 13.47 23.37 26.55
N GLY A 388 13.59 22.19 25.96
CA GLY A 388 14.86 21.51 25.69
C GLY A 388 15.43 20.71 26.87
N VAL A 389 14.62 20.43 27.89
CA VAL A 389 15.08 19.68 29.08
C VAL A 389 15.08 18.18 28.81
N THR A 390 14.17 17.68 27.98
CA THR A 390 14.19 16.29 27.53
C THR A 390 15.19 16.09 26.39
N PRO A 391 15.87 14.93 26.30
CA PRO A 391 16.76 14.60 25.19
C PRO A 391 16.07 14.77 23.82
N PHE A 392 14.81 14.37 23.72
CA PHE A 392 14.00 14.52 22.50
C PHE A 392 13.84 15.99 22.10
N SER A 393 13.46 16.86 23.04
CA SER A 393 13.29 18.30 22.78
C SER A 393 14.63 18.99 22.49
N ASN A 394 15.69 18.61 23.21
CA ASN A 394 17.03 19.12 22.98
C ASN A 394 17.53 18.79 21.55
N MET A 395 17.35 17.55 21.10
CA MET A 395 17.71 17.15 19.73
C MET A 395 16.91 17.88 18.65
N MET A 396 15.68 18.30 18.95
CA MET A 396 14.86 19.12 18.03
C MET A 396 15.32 20.59 18.02
N LEU A 397 15.76 21.14 19.15
CA LEU A 397 16.21 22.53 19.30
C LEU A 397 17.65 22.76 18.80
N ALA A 398 18.57 21.87 19.18
CA ALA A 398 19.99 22.00 18.88
C ALA A 398 20.44 21.20 17.64
N GLY A 399 19.61 20.25 17.19
CA GLY A 399 19.93 19.40 16.05
C GLY A 399 19.83 20.14 14.73
N SER A 400 20.76 19.87 13.82
CA SER A 400 20.77 20.40 12.46
C SER A 400 20.77 19.28 11.44
N LYS A 401 19.90 19.40 10.43
CA LYS A 401 19.87 18.48 9.29
C LYS A 401 21.18 18.50 8.51
N ALA A 402 21.80 19.67 8.34
CA ALA A 402 23.05 19.81 7.60
C ALA A 402 24.21 19.06 8.28
N ASN A 403 24.22 19.09 9.62
CA ASN A 403 25.27 18.44 10.41
C ASN A 403 24.95 16.98 10.74
N GLY A 404 23.78 16.47 10.30
CA GLY A 404 23.30 15.14 10.66
C GLY A 404 23.04 14.93 12.15
N THR A 405 22.89 16.02 12.92
CA THR A 405 22.64 16.00 14.36
C THR A 405 21.17 16.12 14.71
N ASP A 406 20.29 16.26 13.72
CA ASP A 406 18.86 16.21 13.93
C ASP A 406 18.40 14.79 14.31
N LEU A 407 17.27 14.73 15.02
CA LEU A 407 16.68 13.49 15.53
C LEU A 407 16.58 12.40 14.46
N HIS A 408 16.14 12.74 13.25
CA HIS A 408 15.97 11.75 12.18
C HIS A 408 17.30 11.16 11.72
N SER A 409 18.34 11.98 11.58
CA SER A 409 19.66 11.53 11.10
C SER A 409 20.37 10.67 12.15
N ILE A 410 20.26 11.03 13.44
CA ILE A 410 20.84 10.24 14.52
C ILE A 410 20.18 8.86 14.60
N VAL A 411 18.84 8.82 14.58
CA VAL A 411 18.09 7.56 14.60
C VAL A 411 18.37 6.73 13.34
N ALA A 412 18.47 7.35 12.17
CA ALA A 412 18.84 6.68 10.92
C ALA A 412 20.22 6.03 11.00
N LYS A 413 21.23 6.77 11.48
CA LYS A 413 22.61 6.29 11.63
C LYS A 413 22.71 5.13 12.61
N GLN A 414 22.07 5.23 13.77
CA GLN A 414 22.10 4.17 14.78
C GLN A 414 21.39 2.90 14.31
N LEU A 415 20.27 3.06 13.62
CA LEU A 415 19.47 1.92 13.14
C LEU A 415 19.95 1.39 11.78
N LYS A 416 20.98 2.01 11.17
CA LYS A 416 21.47 1.70 9.82
C LYS A 416 20.34 1.66 8.79
N ILE A 417 19.43 2.63 8.87
CA ILE A 417 18.31 2.81 7.94
C ILE A 417 18.39 4.18 7.28
N ASP A 418 17.66 4.38 6.19
CA ASP A 418 17.53 5.69 5.57
C ASP A 418 16.80 6.68 6.46
N ARG A 419 17.17 7.96 6.34
CA ARG A 419 16.56 9.06 7.09
C ARG A 419 15.05 9.16 6.88
N ASP A 420 14.56 8.93 5.66
CA ASP A 420 13.12 8.96 5.38
C ASP A 420 12.37 7.81 6.07
N GLN A 421 13.00 6.64 6.19
CA GLN A 421 12.46 5.53 6.98
C GLN A 421 12.42 5.89 8.46
N ALA A 422 13.48 6.52 8.98
CA ALA A 422 13.52 7.00 10.36
C ALA A 422 12.42 8.03 10.65
N LYS A 423 12.19 8.99 9.75
CA LYS A 423 11.12 10.00 9.87
C LYS A 423 9.73 9.36 10.03
N VAL A 424 9.40 8.40 9.16
CA VAL A 424 8.10 7.69 9.21
C VAL A 424 7.96 6.91 10.52
N ARG A 425 9.02 6.25 10.98
CA ARG A 425 9.01 5.45 12.22
C ARG A 425 8.86 6.32 13.46
N ILE A 426 9.57 7.45 13.54
CA ILE A 426 9.46 8.40 14.66
C ILE A 426 8.02 8.94 14.76
N PHE A 427 7.44 9.36 13.64
CA PHE A 427 6.06 9.83 13.63
C PHE A 427 5.08 8.74 14.12
N PHE A 428 5.25 7.51 13.65
CA PHE A 428 4.42 6.39 14.09
C PHE A 428 4.52 6.14 15.60
N LEU A 429 5.73 6.18 16.17
CA LEU A 429 5.95 5.99 17.61
C LEU A 429 5.24 7.07 18.43
N ILE A 430 5.32 8.34 18.03
CA ILE A 430 4.62 9.45 18.68
C ILE A 430 3.10 9.21 18.69
N CYS A 431 2.53 8.81 17.55
CA CYS A 431 1.10 8.51 17.45
C CYS A 431 0.69 7.30 18.31
N LEU A 432 1.52 6.25 18.34
CA LEU A 432 1.23 5.04 19.11
C LEU A 432 1.22 5.32 20.61
N GLU A 433 2.16 6.11 21.11
CA GLU A 433 2.25 6.45 22.53
C GLU A 433 1.09 7.35 22.97
N TRP A 434 0.66 8.26 22.09
CA TRP A 434 -0.57 9.02 22.28
C TRP A 434 -1.80 8.10 22.39
N CYS A 435 -1.89 7.06 21.55
CA CYS A 435 -2.98 6.07 21.63
C CYS A 435 -2.94 5.23 22.90
N LYS A 436 -1.76 4.76 23.34
CA LYS A 436 -1.63 3.98 24.58
C LYS A 436 -2.05 4.79 25.81
N THR A 437 -1.54 6.02 25.90
CA THR A 437 -1.77 6.92 27.04
C THR A 437 -3.23 7.35 27.14
N ASN A 438 -3.92 7.58 26.01
CA ASN A 438 -5.29 8.10 26.00
C ASN A 438 -6.40 7.04 25.89
N PHE A 439 -6.11 5.83 25.39
CA PHE A 439 -7.16 4.82 25.13
C PHE A 439 -7.02 3.50 25.92
N SER A 440 -6.01 3.35 26.79
CA SER A 440 -5.79 2.14 27.60
C SER A 440 -5.98 0.84 26.77
N LEU A 441 -5.40 0.81 25.57
CA LEU A 441 -5.50 -0.31 24.65
C LEU A 441 -4.74 -1.51 25.23
N LYS A 442 -5.45 -2.46 25.84
CA LYS A 442 -4.95 -3.83 26.08
C LYS A 442 -4.77 -4.50 24.73
N LEU A 443 -3.53 -4.50 24.22
CA LEU A 443 -3.17 -5.17 22.98
C LEU A 443 -3.31 -6.70 23.14
N ASN A 444 -4.05 -7.30 22.22
CA ASN A 444 -4.43 -8.71 22.23
C ASN A 444 -3.21 -9.64 21.98
N LYS A 445 -3.13 -10.79 22.67
CA LYS A 445 -1.93 -11.65 22.80
C LYS A 445 -1.30 -12.09 21.46
N ASN A 446 -2.08 -12.25 20.39
CA ASN A 446 -1.57 -12.69 19.08
C ASN A 446 -0.85 -11.59 18.26
N LYS A 447 -0.88 -10.32 18.70
CA LYS A 447 -0.11 -9.23 18.08
C LYS A 447 1.26 -9.02 18.71
N ARG A 448 1.64 -9.82 19.72
CA ARG A 448 2.89 -9.65 20.48
C ARG A 448 4.15 -9.93 19.69
N LEU A 449 4.18 -10.80 18.67
CA LEU A 449 5.43 -11.11 17.95
C LEU A 449 5.93 -9.98 17.03
N CYS A 450 5.06 -9.28 16.30
CA CYS A 450 5.47 -8.08 15.55
C CYS A 450 5.80 -6.90 16.48
N PHE A 451 5.23 -6.88 17.70
CA PHE A 451 5.45 -5.83 18.69
C PHE A 451 6.65 -6.09 19.62
N ALA A 452 7.04 -7.34 19.84
CA ALA A 452 8.20 -7.70 20.65
C ALA A 452 9.48 -7.13 20.04
N GLY A 453 9.58 -7.14 18.70
CA GLY A 453 10.61 -6.37 17.99
C GLY A 453 10.52 -4.88 18.33
N LEU A 454 9.37 -4.23 18.23
CA LEU A 454 9.21 -2.80 18.52
C LEU A 454 9.43 -2.41 20.00
N VAL A 455 9.19 -3.30 20.96
CA VAL A 455 9.42 -3.07 22.40
C VAL A 455 10.90 -3.20 22.75
N VAL A 456 11.60 -4.18 22.18
CA VAL A 456 13.08 -4.27 22.27
C VAL A 456 13.74 -3.05 21.62
N TRP A 457 13.13 -2.49 20.58
CA TRP A 457 13.61 -1.27 19.92
C TRP A 457 13.30 0.01 20.72
N PHE A 458 12.25 0.01 21.53
CA PHE A 458 11.91 1.10 22.45
C PHE A 458 12.93 1.19 23.59
N GLU A 459 13.34 0.05 24.16
CA GLU A 459 14.45 -0.04 25.11
C GLU A 459 15.75 0.49 24.49
N MET A 460 16.06 0.13 23.23
CA MET A 460 17.23 0.67 22.52
C MET A 460 17.17 2.20 22.34
N ILE A 461 16.03 2.77 21.95
CA ILE A 461 15.88 4.23 21.77
C ILE A 461 15.91 4.97 23.12
N LEU A 462 15.37 4.39 24.19
CA LEU A 462 15.48 4.95 25.55
C LEU A 462 16.90 4.92 26.09
N VAL A 463 17.63 3.81 25.88
CA VAL A 463 19.06 3.69 26.21
C VAL A 463 19.91 4.68 25.41
N ILE A 464 19.55 4.93 24.15
CA ILE A 464 20.18 5.95 23.30
C ILE A 464 19.91 7.37 23.81
N LEU A 465 18.67 7.67 24.23
CA LEU A 465 18.27 9.01 24.66
C LEU A 465 18.70 9.31 26.11
N ASN A 466 18.99 8.31 26.93
CA ASN A 466 19.39 8.50 28.32
C ASN A 466 20.27 7.35 28.85
N PRO A 467 21.59 7.34 28.57
CA PRO A 467 22.49 6.27 28.99
C PRO A 467 22.68 6.14 30.52
N ASN A 468 22.21 7.12 31.30
CA ASN A 468 22.35 7.16 32.76
C ASN A 468 21.01 7.04 33.52
N SER A 469 19.86 6.93 32.85
CA SER A 469 18.61 6.63 33.55
C SER A 469 18.57 5.14 33.88
N GLY A 470 18.86 4.80 35.14
CA GLY A 470 18.71 3.46 35.71
C GLY A 470 17.27 2.93 35.78
N CYS A 471 16.41 3.26 34.79
CA CYS A 471 15.15 2.58 34.56
C CYS A 471 15.42 1.26 33.83
N PHE A 472 16.14 0.35 34.49
CA PHE A 472 16.00 -1.07 34.19
C PHE A 472 14.60 -1.48 34.67
N PHE A 473 13.64 -1.61 33.76
CA PHE A 473 12.57 -2.55 34.03
C PHE A 473 13.19 -3.94 33.92
N SER A 474 13.40 -4.56 35.07
CA SER A 474 13.92 -5.92 35.19
C SER A 474 13.17 -6.86 34.24
N ILE A 475 13.94 -7.50 33.36
CA ILE A 475 13.50 -8.59 32.45
C ILE A 475 13.08 -9.86 33.22
N VAL A 476 13.15 -9.88 34.56
CA VAL A 476 12.97 -11.08 35.36
C VAL A 476 11.49 -11.53 35.49
N ASP A 477 10.49 -10.65 35.32
CA ASP A 477 9.08 -11.06 35.49
C ASP A 477 8.40 -11.57 34.21
N LEU A 478 9.13 -11.72 33.10
CA LEU A 478 8.61 -12.30 31.83
C LEU A 478 9.14 -13.71 31.53
N VAL A 479 9.97 -14.29 32.42
CA VAL A 479 10.54 -15.63 32.24
C VAL A 479 9.92 -16.68 33.17
N ASP A 480 9.22 -16.31 34.25
CA ASP A 480 8.54 -17.27 35.13
C ASP A 480 7.02 -17.30 34.89
N VAL A 481 6.60 -17.84 33.74
CA VAL A 481 5.43 -18.73 33.65
C VAL A 481 5.69 -19.69 32.50
N SER A 482 6.36 -20.80 32.81
CA SER A 482 6.34 -22.04 32.04
C SER A 482 4.91 -22.55 31.82
#